data_AF-A0A1Z7YYR4-F1
#
_entry.id   AF-A0A1Z7YYR4-F1
#
_cell.length_a   1.000
_cell.length_b   1.000
_cell.length_c   1.000
_cell.angle_alpha   90.00
_cell.angle_beta   90.00
_cell.angle_gamma   90.00
#
_symmetry.space_group_name_H-M   'P 1'
#
loop_
_entity.id
_entity.type
_entity.pdbx_description
1 polymer ?
#
loop_
_entity_poly.entity_id
_entity_poly.type
_entity_poly.pdbx_seq_one_letter_code
_entity_poly.pdbx_strand_id
1 'polypeptide(L)'
;MTATFDIIRDNLTRWYLFYVPDTLKEHSKTIAMLSSITPEHYNTVAYFEEEFKNSIDLEQLDHGKIITKGTILDQNMFTLFEAKETYDASQFKFLIEKYKEFLDTHCYITKWLYDNLPKFIKETPEDVINLFRIQYLAFEKHQNKFYDHFNLSPAKLIEEEIKKRISDPNFKIKVPNLFDAKPENTPQKKQIKKTVLITEEEADLFLLNTVFNVPLE
;
A
#
# COMPACT_ATOMS: atom_id res chain seq x y z
N MET A 1 -12.83 11.69 11.79
CA MET A 1 -11.62 10.84 11.85
C MET A 1 -11.22 10.29 10.47
N THR A 2 -12.12 9.62 9.73
CA THR A 2 -11.80 9.02 8.41
C THR A 2 -11.24 10.04 7.42
N ALA A 3 -11.94 11.17 7.21
CA ALA A 3 -11.50 12.20 6.27
C ALA A 3 -10.11 12.77 6.56
N THR A 4 -9.78 13.04 7.83
CA THR A 4 -8.46 13.58 8.22
C THR A 4 -7.35 12.57 7.94
N PHE A 5 -7.55 11.31 8.30
CA PHE A 5 -6.56 10.26 8.03
C PHE A 5 -6.38 10.03 6.53
N ASP A 6 -7.48 9.99 5.76
CA ASP A 6 -7.43 9.82 4.32
C ASP A 6 -6.61 10.95 3.65
N ILE A 7 -6.82 12.21 4.04
CA ILE A 7 -6.04 13.35 3.53
C ILE A 7 -4.54 13.18 3.79
N ILE A 8 -4.15 12.94 5.05
CA ILE A 8 -2.73 12.87 5.39
C ILE A 8 -2.06 11.63 4.80
N ARG A 9 -2.80 10.51 4.67
CA ARG A 9 -2.32 9.29 4.01
C ARG A 9 -2.09 9.53 2.53
N ASP A 10 -3.07 10.10 1.83
CA ASP A 10 -3.01 10.27 0.38
C ASP A 10 -1.92 11.28 -0.02
N ASN A 11 -1.67 12.28 0.82
CA ASN A 11 -0.54 13.19 0.66
C ASN A 11 0.83 12.49 0.69
N LEU A 12 0.95 11.31 1.33
CA LEU A 12 2.18 10.51 1.28
C LEU A 12 2.40 9.90 -0.12
N THR A 13 1.36 9.58 -0.86
CA THR A 13 1.47 8.92 -2.19
C THR A 13 1.28 9.85 -3.37
N ARG A 14 0.76 11.07 -3.18
CA ARG A 14 0.66 12.09 -4.24
C ARG A 14 2.04 12.45 -4.81
N TRP A 15 2.16 12.47 -6.13
CA TRP A 15 3.39 12.86 -6.83
C TRP A 15 4.59 12.05 -6.33
N TYR A 16 4.50 10.73 -6.49
CA TYR A 16 5.41 9.77 -5.86
C TYR A 16 6.08 8.85 -6.89
N LEU A 17 7.41 8.88 -6.95
CA LEU A 17 8.23 8.05 -7.81
C LEU A 17 8.48 6.67 -7.21
N PHE A 18 8.38 5.64 -8.04
CA PHE A 18 8.70 4.26 -7.66
C PHE A 18 9.13 3.41 -8.85
N TYR A 19 9.62 2.21 -8.56
CA TYR A 19 9.79 1.13 -9.52
C TYR A 19 9.61 -0.19 -8.79
N VAL A 20 9.30 -1.26 -9.52
CA VAL A 20 9.16 -2.61 -8.96
C VAL A 20 10.28 -3.49 -9.52
N PRO A 21 11.20 -3.99 -8.68
CA PRO A 21 12.24 -4.91 -9.10
C PRO A 21 11.68 -6.20 -9.70
N ASP A 22 12.26 -6.67 -10.79
CA ASP A 22 11.90 -7.95 -11.41
C ASP A 22 12.18 -9.17 -10.51
N THR A 23 13.06 -9.03 -9.52
CA THR A 23 13.26 -10.05 -8.47
C THR A 23 11.98 -10.35 -7.68
N LEU A 24 10.98 -9.47 -7.71
CA LEU A 24 9.69 -9.66 -7.06
C LEU A 24 8.64 -10.34 -7.95
N LYS A 25 8.94 -10.66 -9.22
CA LYS A 25 7.99 -11.25 -10.19
C LYS A 25 7.35 -12.55 -9.72
N GLU A 26 8.09 -13.43 -9.05
CA GLU A 26 7.50 -14.69 -8.57
C GLU A 26 6.65 -14.47 -7.31
N HIS A 27 7.04 -13.52 -6.46
CA HIS A 27 6.27 -13.16 -5.27
C HIS A 27 4.95 -12.45 -5.62
N SER A 28 4.95 -11.59 -6.64
CA SER A 28 3.75 -10.85 -7.07
C SER A 28 2.63 -11.77 -7.55
N LYS A 29 2.94 -12.92 -8.17
CA LYS A 29 1.96 -13.94 -8.57
C LYS A 29 1.21 -14.56 -7.38
N THR A 30 1.84 -14.58 -6.21
CA THR A 30 1.25 -15.16 -4.98
C THR A 30 0.36 -14.19 -4.21
N ILE A 31 0.44 -12.89 -4.53
CA ILE A 31 -0.28 -11.82 -3.84
C ILE A 31 -1.36 -11.30 -4.79
N ALA A 32 -2.64 -11.59 -4.48
CA ALA A 32 -3.77 -11.22 -5.35
C ALA A 32 -3.83 -9.73 -5.72
N MET A 33 -3.34 -8.84 -4.84
CA MET A 33 -3.29 -7.40 -5.10
C MET A 33 -2.20 -7.00 -6.12
N LEU A 34 -1.19 -7.84 -6.33
CA LEU A 34 -0.06 -7.57 -7.23
C LEU A 34 -0.12 -8.39 -8.53
N SER A 35 -1.13 -9.24 -8.70
CA SER A 35 -1.26 -10.10 -9.89
C SER A 35 -1.58 -9.32 -11.17
N SER A 36 -1.97 -8.05 -11.06
CA SER A 36 -2.20 -7.14 -12.20
C SER A 36 -0.92 -6.53 -12.77
N ILE A 37 0.23 -6.69 -12.11
CA ILE A 37 1.51 -6.14 -12.58
C ILE A 37 2.01 -6.98 -13.76
N THR A 38 1.89 -6.43 -14.98
CA THR A 38 2.42 -7.05 -16.20
C THR A 38 3.96 -6.99 -16.27
N PRO A 39 4.62 -7.84 -17.07
CA PRO A 39 6.09 -7.89 -17.17
C PRO A 39 6.76 -6.55 -17.51
N GLU A 40 6.08 -5.66 -18.23
CA GLU A 40 6.61 -4.35 -18.66
C GLU A 40 6.70 -3.30 -17.53
N HIS A 41 6.02 -3.54 -16.40
CA HIS A 41 6.07 -2.67 -15.23
C HIS A 41 7.29 -2.93 -14.34
N TYR A 42 7.99 -4.05 -14.53
CA TYR A 42 9.17 -4.37 -13.72
C TYR A 42 10.41 -3.69 -14.27
N ASN A 43 11.28 -3.24 -13.36
CA ASN A 43 12.48 -2.48 -13.68
C ASN A 43 12.17 -1.26 -14.58
N THR A 44 10.98 -0.68 -14.40
CA THR A 44 10.51 0.52 -15.08
C THR A 44 10.16 1.56 -14.01
N VAL A 45 10.60 2.79 -14.22
CA VAL A 45 10.23 3.90 -13.34
C VAL A 45 8.77 4.26 -13.62
N ALA A 46 8.00 4.38 -12.55
CA ALA A 46 6.62 4.81 -12.57
C ALA A 46 6.42 5.92 -11.55
N TYR A 47 5.31 6.63 -11.67
CA TYR A 47 4.93 7.64 -10.71
C TYR A 47 3.44 7.59 -10.41
N PHE A 48 3.08 7.95 -9.18
CA PHE A 48 1.72 8.29 -8.80
C PHE A 48 1.47 9.78 -8.96
N GLU A 49 0.32 10.12 -9.50
CA GLU A 49 -0.23 11.47 -9.54
C GLU A 49 -1.20 11.67 -8.35
N GLU A 50 -2.17 12.54 -8.52
CA GLU A 50 -3.29 12.68 -7.62
C GLU A 50 -4.27 11.50 -7.78
N GLU A 51 -5.01 11.20 -6.70
CA GLU A 51 -6.07 10.16 -6.71
C GLU A 51 -5.56 8.76 -7.08
N PHE A 52 -4.28 8.46 -6.79
CA PHE A 52 -3.64 7.16 -7.08
C PHE A 52 -3.57 6.80 -8.57
N LYS A 53 -3.79 7.76 -9.48
CA LYS A 53 -3.48 7.57 -10.90
C LYS A 53 -1.98 7.34 -11.04
N ASN A 54 -1.60 6.44 -11.93
CA ASN A 54 -0.19 6.12 -12.17
C ASN A 54 0.15 6.16 -13.65
N SER A 55 1.41 6.43 -13.93
CA SER A 55 1.95 6.44 -15.29
C SER A 55 3.41 5.97 -15.26
N ILE A 56 3.85 5.44 -16.40
CA ILE A 56 5.25 5.08 -16.69
C ILE A 56 5.88 6.06 -17.70
N ASP A 57 5.09 7.00 -18.23
CA ASP A 57 5.53 7.98 -19.21
C ASP A 57 6.17 9.19 -18.50
N LEU A 58 7.49 9.13 -18.36
CA LEU A 58 8.27 10.18 -17.70
C LEU A 58 8.29 11.50 -18.49
N GLU A 59 7.95 11.51 -19.78
CA GLU A 59 7.90 12.75 -20.56
C GLU A 59 6.71 13.63 -20.13
N GLN A 60 5.65 13.00 -19.60
CA GLN A 60 4.47 13.68 -19.06
C GLN A 60 4.62 14.06 -17.58
N LEU A 61 5.71 13.65 -16.93
CA LEU A 61 5.92 13.93 -15.52
C LEU A 61 6.20 15.43 -15.30
N ASP A 62 5.32 16.09 -14.53
CA ASP A 62 5.61 17.42 -14.02
C ASP A 62 6.65 17.34 -12.89
N HIS A 63 7.92 17.57 -13.24
CA HIS A 63 9.04 17.58 -12.28
C HIS A 63 8.80 18.57 -11.12
N GLY A 64 8.13 19.70 -11.37
CA GLY A 64 7.82 20.70 -10.36
C GLY A 64 6.93 20.13 -9.24
N LYS A 65 6.03 19.20 -9.58
CA LYS A 65 5.17 18.54 -8.59
C LYS A 65 5.95 17.60 -7.67
N ILE A 66 6.91 16.86 -8.20
CA ILE A 66 7.80 16.02 -7.36
C ILE A 66 8.66 16.90 -6.44
N ILE A 67 9.20 18.02 -6.96
CA ILE A 67 10.02 18.95 -6.18
C ILE A 67 9.24 19.55 -5.00
N THR A 68 7.94 19.79 -5.18
CA THR A 68 7.06 20.34 -4.15
C THR A 68 6.57 19.31 -3.11
N LYS A 69 7.07 18.06 -3.17
CA LYS A 69 6.71 17.01 -2.20
C LYS A 69 6.88 17.44 -0.75
N GLY A 70 7.96 18.18 -0.44
CA GLY A 70 8.17 18.74 0.90
C GLY A 70 7.02 19.62 1.39
N THR A 71 6.44 20.44 0.50
CA THR A 71 5.29 21.29 0.81
C THR A 71 4.03 20.47 1.08
N ILE A 72 3.79 19.41 0.30
CA ILE A 72 2.66 18.49 0.51
C ILE A 72 2.79 17.79 1.88
N LEU A 73 4.00 17.38 2.25
CA LEU A 73 4.25 16.78 3.56
C LEU A 73 4.10 17.79 4.71
N ASP A 74 4.50 19.05 4.50
CA ASP A 74 4.27 20.12 5.48
C ASP A 74 2.76 20.38 5.70
N GLN A 75 1.91 20.21 4.68
CA GLN A 75 0.45 20.26 4.86
C GLN A 75 -0.05 19.20 5.84
N ASN A 76 0.54 17.99 5.83
CA ASN A 76 0.18 16.97 6.82
C ASN A 76 0.51 17.41 8.24
N MET A 77 1.60 18.16 8.46
CA MET A 77 1.92 18.68 9.80
C MET A 77 0.82 19.63 10.28
N PHE A 78 0.38 20.56 9.42
CA PHE A 78 -0.72 21.47 9.76
C PHE A 78 -2.02 20.72 10.07
N THR A 79 -2.38 19.73 9.24
CA THR A 79 -3.56 18.89 9.49
C THR A 79 -3.46 18.12 10.81
N LEU A 80 -2.28 17.63 11.19
CA LEU A 80 -2.07 16.97 12.47
C LEU A 80 -2.15 17.94 13.65
N PHE A 81 -1.72 19.19 13.49
CA PHE A 81 -1.86 20.22 14.52
C PHE A 81 -3.34 20.55 14.75
N GLU A 82 -4.11 20.75 13.69
CA GLU A 82 -5.56 20.98 13.79
C GLU A 82 -6.28 19.77 14.41
N ALA A 83 -5.88 18.55 14.04
CA ALA A 83 -6.43 17.35 14.63
C ALA A 83 -6.14 17.25 16.13
N LYS A 84 -4.96 17.69 16.59
CA LYS A 84 -4.59 17.68 18.01
C LYS A 84 -5.48 18.59 18.85
N GLU A 85 -5.87 19.75 18.30
CA GLU A 85 -6.73 20.72 18.99
C GLU A 85 -8.21 20.30 18.98
N THR A 86 -8.63 19.51 17.98
CA THR A 86 -10.05 19.19 17.76
C THR A 86 -10.44 17.80 18.24
N TYR A 87 -9.53 16.83 18.24
CA TYR A 87 -9.82 15.44 18.62
C TYR A 87 -9.57 15.24 20.10
N ASP A 88 -10.29 14.30 20.72
CA ASP A 88 -9.92 13.87 22.06
C ASP A 88 -8.57 13.12 22.07
N ALA A 89 -7.98 13.00 23.25
CA ALA A 89 -6.64 12.43 23.40
C ALA A 89 -6.52 10.99 22.85
N SER A 90 -7.58 10.18 22.95
CA SER A 90 -7.57 8.80 22.47
C SER A 90 -7.64 8.73 20.94
N GLN A 91 -8.48 9.57 20.35
CA GLN A 91 -8.64 9.72 18.91
C GLN A 91 -7.37 10.26 18.26
N PHE A 92 -6.76 11.28 18.85
CA PHE A 92 -5.51 11.86 18.37
C PHE A 92 -4.35 10.86 18.49
N LYS A 93 -4.26 10.13 19.60
CA LYS A 93 -3.26 9.08 19.78
C LYS A 93 -3.37 8.00 18.70
N PHE A 94 -4.58 7.53 18.40
CA PHE A 94 -4.79 6.56 17.33
C PHE A 94 -4.36 7.11 15.97
N LEU A 95 -4.75 8.36 15.65
CA LEU A 95 -4.39 9.03 14.40
C LEU A 95 -2.87 9.13 14.23
N ILE A 96 -2.16 9.54 15.28
CA ILE A 96 -0.72 9.78 15.18
C ILE A 96 0.08 8.48 15.09
N GLU A 97 -0.34 7.43 15.80
CA GLU A 97 0.26 6.09 15.70
C GLU A 97 0.06 5.53 14.29
N LYS A 98 -1.15 5.67 13.72
CA LYS A 98 -1.44 5.25 12.35
C LYS A 98 -0.63 6.03 11.33
N TYR A 99 -0.57 7.35 11.44
CA TYR A 99 0.21 8.15 10.51
C TYR A 99 1.70 7.83 10.57
N LYS A 100 2.24 7.61 11.78
CA LYS A 100 3.63 7.19 11.99
C LYS A 100 3.95 5.88 11.25
N GLU A 101 3.08 4.87 11.33
CA GLU A 101 3.27 3.59 10.62
C GLU A 101 3.47 3.80 9.10
N PHE A 102 2.61 4.63 8.49
CA PHE A 102 2.68 4.92 7.06
C PHE A 102 3.91 5.77 6.72
N LEU A 103 4.19 6.81 7.51
CA LEU A 103 5.35 7.68 7.29
C LEU A 103 6.65 6.88 7.35
N ASP A 104 6.84 6.05 8.38
CA ASP A 104 8.02 5.20 8.52
C ASP A 104 8.20 4.27 7.32
N THR A 105 7.10 3.67 6.86
CA THR A 105 7.08 2.79 5.69
C THR A 105 7.54 3.55 4.43
N HIS A 106 6.99 4.73 4.18
CA HIS A 106 7.39 5.53 3.02
C HIS A 106 8.82 6.06 3.11
N CYS A 107 9.30 6.45 4.29
CA CYS A 107 10.71 6.82 4.49
C CYS A 107 11.64 5.67 4.15
N TYR A 108 11.31 4.45 4.59
CA TYR A 108 12.07 3.26 4.25
C TYR A 108 12.03 2.97 2.74
N ILE A 109 10.84 2.97 2.14
CA ILE A 109 10.67 2.65 0.71
C ILE A 109 11.38 3.67 -0.17
N THR A 110 11.20 4.97 0.06
CA THR A 110 11.81 6.02 -0.77
C THR A 110 13.33 6.00 -0.70
N LYS A 111 13.90 5.76 0.49
CA LYS A 111 15.33 5.54 0.64
C LYS A 111 15.79 4.30 -0.12
N TRP A 112 15.10 3.18 0.07
CA TRP A 112 15.45 1.92 -0.60
C TRP A 112 15.39 2.06 -2.13
N LEU A 113 14.36 2.71 -2.66
CA LEU A 113 14.20 2.96 -4.09
C LEU A 113 15.39 3.77 -4.62
N TYR A 114 15.73 4.88 -3.98
CA TYR A 114 16.88 5.71 -4.36
C TYR A 114 18.21 4.93 -4.30
N ASP A 115 18.50 4.28 -3.18
CA ASP A 115 19.77 3.58 -2.94
C ASP A 115 19.97 2.38 -3.89
N ASN A 116 18.89 1.79 -4.41
CA ASN A 116 18.94 0.62 -5.29
C ASN A 116 18.60 0.92 -6.75
N LEU A 117 18.26 2.17 -7.09
CA LEU A 117 17.86 2.57 -8.43
C LEU A 117 18.85 2.09 -9.52
N PRO A 118 20.18 2.29 -9.38
CA PRO A 118 21.14 1.87 -10.41
C PRO A 118 21.29 0.35 -10.56
N LYS A 119 20.82 -0.44 -9.57
CA LYS A 119 20.89 -1.90 -9.62
C LYS A 119 19.80 -2.49 -10.50
N PHE A 120 18.63 -1.85 -10.52
CA PHE A 120 17.43 -2.39 -11.17
C PHE A 120 17.07 -1.64 -12.45
N ILE A 121 17.29 -0.34 -12.50
CA ILE A 121 17.03 0.50 -13.66
C ILE A 121 18.36 0.81 -14.34
N LYS A 122 18.56 0.28 -15.54
CA LYS A 122 19.77 0.55 -16.33
C LYS A 122 19.65 1.91 -16.99
N GLU A 123 20.78 2.62 -17.14
CA GLU A 123 20.86 3.87 -17.90
C GLU A 123 19.86 4.95 -17.44
N THR A 124 19.60 5.03 -16.13
CA THR A 124 18.66 6.02 -15.59
C THR A 124 19.18 7.43 -15.84
N PRO A 125 18.37 8.32 -16.46
CA PRO A 125 18.72 9.73 -16.61
C PRO A 125 19.04 10.41 -15.27
N GLU A 126 20.02 11.32 -15.27
CA GLU A 126 20.51 11.97 -14.05
C GLU A 126 19.43 12.82 -13.36
N ASP A 127 18.56 13.45 -14.13
CA ASP A 127 17.39 14.18 -13.63
C ASP A 127 16.44 13.26 -12.88
N VAL A 128 16.13 12.08 -13.42
CA VAL A 128 15.30 11.07 -12.74
C VAL A 128 15.94 10.60 -11.44
N ILE A 129 17.25 10.33 -11.43
CA ILE A 129 17.99 9.98 -10.20
C ILE A 129 17.86 11.10 -9.15
N ASN A 130 17.98 12.36 -9.58
CA ASN A 130 17.82 13.51 -8.71
C ASN A 130 16.40 13.65 -8.16
N LEU A 131 15.37 13.32 -8.94
CA LEU A 131 13.98 13.33 -8.45
C LEU A 131 13.76 12.28 -7.35
N PHE A 132 14.30 11.05 -7.51
CA PHE A 132 14.28 10.04 -6.44
C PHE A 132 14.99 10.54 -5.17
N ARG A 133 16.14 11.21 -5.33
CA ARG A 133 16.89 11.81 -4.22
C ARG A 133 16.08 12.89 -3.51
N ILE A 134 15.46 13.80 -4.26
CA ILE A 134 14.63 14.89 -3.72
C ILE A 134 13.46 14.30 -2.94
N GLN A 135 12.78 13.30 -3.48
CA GLN A 135 11.69 12.59 -2.79
C GLN A 135 12.18 11.99 -1.47
N TYR A 136 13.26 11.21 -1.48
CA TYR A 136 13.83 10.62 -0.27
C TYR A 136 14.15 11.69 0.79
N LEU A 137 14.86 12.76 0.41
CA LEU A 137 15.21 13.83 1.34
C LEU A 137 13.99 14.58 1.88
N ALA A 138 12.93 14.74 1.08
CA ALA A 138 11.68 15.33 1.55
C ALA A 138 11.03 14.49 2.64
N PHE A 139 10.97 13.16 2.46
CA PHE A 139 10.46 12.24 3.47
C PHE A 139 11.33 12.20 4.73
N GLU A 140 12.65 12.13 4.59
CA GLU A 140 13.58 12.12 5.73
C GLU A 140 13.45 13.41 6.56
N LYS A 141 13.45 14.57 5.91
CA LYS A 141 13.27 15.86 6.57
C LYS A 141 11.93 15.92 7.31
N HIS A 142 10.87 15.45 6.67
CA HIS A 142 9.53 15.46 7.25
C HIS A 142 9.40 14.50 8.45
N GLN A 143 9.99 13.30 8.37
CA GLN A 143 10.02 12.36 9.49
C GLN A 143 10.74 12.94 10.71
N ASN A 144 11.87 13.61 10.50
CA ASN A 144 12.57 14.29 11.58
C ASN A 144 11.69 15.37 12.22
N LYS A 145 11.07 16.25 11.42
CA LYS A 145 10.13 17.26 11.94
C LYS A 145 8.98 16.63 12.73
N PHE A 146 8.40 15.54 12.21
CA PHE A 146 7.30 14.83 12.86
C PHE A 146 7.72 14.26 14.21
N TYR A 147 8.87 13.61 14.29
CA TYR A 147 9.38 13.04 15.53
C TYR A 147 9.76 14.09 16.56
N ASP A 148 10.44 15.15 16.14
CA ASP A 148 10.81 16.26 17.01
C ASP A 148 9.56 16.94 17.59
N HIS A 149 8.54 17.19 16.77
CA HIS A 149 7.36 17.91 17.21
C HIS A 149 6.50 17.10 18.19
N PHE A 150 6.34 15.80 17.96
CA PHE A 150 5.46 14.95 18.76
C PHE A 150 6.19 14.17 19.86
N ASN A 151 7.48 14.44 20.08
CA ASN A 151 8.34 13.74 21.05
C ASN A 151 8.27 12.21 20.87
N LEU A 152 8.27 11.78 19.61
CA LEU A 152 8.18 10.38 19.23
C LEU A 152 9.58 9.87 18.89
N SER A 153 9.82 8.57 19.10
CA SER A 153 11.06 7.94 18.69
C SER A 153 10.92 7.26 17.33
N PRO A 154 11.93 7.35 16.46
CA PRO A 154 11.98 6.53 15.26
C PRO A 154 11.89 5.05 15.60
N ALA A 155 11.25 4.27 14.73
CA ALA A 155 11.15 2.82 14.85
C ALA A 155 12.52 2.09 14.90
N LYS A 156 13.66 2.81 14.84
CA LYS A 156 15.02 2.30 15.05
C LYS A 156 15.20 1.47 16.32
N LEU A 157 14.37 1.70 17.36
CA LEU A 157 14.35 0.84 18.55
C LEU A 157 14.05 -0.63 18.23
N ILE A 158 13.29 -0.89 17.16
CA ILE A 158 12.95 -2.25 16.73
C ILE A 158 14.17 -2.95 16.11
N GLU A 159 15.06 -2.24 15.42
CA GLU A 159 16.22 -2.89 14.79
C GLU A 159 17.29 -3.31 15.82
N GLU A 160 17.52 -2.49 16.85
CA GLU A 160 18.42 -2.85 17.95
C GLU A 160 17.80 -3.89 18.89
N GLU A 161 16.50 -3.82 19.17
CA GLU A 161 15.79 -4.85 19.95
C GLU A 161 15.70 -6.17 19.19
N ILE A 162 15.46 -6.15 17.87
CA ILE A 162 15.49 -7.35 17.03
C ILE A 162 16.92 -7.88 16.95
N LYS A 163 17.94 -7.05 16.77
CA LYS A 163 19.35 -7.50 16.80
C LYS A 163 19.70 -8.11 18.16
N LYS A 164 19.29 -7.50 19.27
CA LYS A 164 19.46 -8.05 20.63
C LYS A 164 18.73 -9.39 20.80
N ARG A 165 17.49 -9.50 20.33
CA ARG A 165 16.69 -10.74 20.42
C ARG A 165 17.23 -11.85 19.51
N ILE A 166 17.67 -11.55 18.30
CA ILE A 166 18.28 -12.53 17.38
C ILE A 166 19.65 -12.99 17.90
N SER A 167 20.38 -12.12 18.58
CA SER A 167 21.69 -12.43 19.17
C SER A 167 21.59 -13.20 20.50
N ASP A 168 20.39 -13.37 21.06
CA ASP A 168 20.18 -14.15 22.27
C ASP A 168 20.28 -15.66 21.90
N PRO A 169 21.24 -16.42 22.47
CA PRO A 169 21.37 -17.85 22.20
C PRO A 169 20.14 -18.68 22.64
N ASN A 170 19.23 -18.12 23.43
CA ASN A 170 17.96 -18.73 23.82
C ASN A 170 16.79 -18.36 22.89
N PHE A 171 17.00 -17.54 21.86
CA PHE A 171 15.96 -17.14 20.93
C PHE A 171 15.55 -18.30 20.03
N LYS A 172 14.48 -18.98 20.44
CA LYS A 172 13.80 -20.00 19.63
C LYS A 172 12.62 -19.34 18.95
N ILE A 173 12.73 -19.08 17.64
CA ILE A 173 11.57 -18.73 16.82
C ILE A 173 10.69 -19.98 16.76
N LYS A 174 9.63 -20.02 17.55
CA LYS A 174 8.47 -20.84 17.21
C LYS A 174 7.78 -20.10 16.08
N VAL A 175 8.10 -20.46 14.85
CA VAL A 175 7.26 -20.11 13.70
C VAL A 175 5.86 -20.61 14.08
N PRO A 176 4.83 -19.75 14.19
CA PRO A 176 3.48 -20.24 14.33
C PRO A 176 3.23 -21.10 13.10
N ASN A 177 3.02 -22.40 13.30
CA ASN A 177 2.47 -23.22 12.23
C ASN A 177 1.09 -22.64 11.96
N LEU A 178 0.97 -21.80 10.93
CA LEU A 178 -0.31 -21.27 10.45
C LEU A 178 -1.25 -22.39 9.98
N PHE A 179 -0.75 -23.64 9.95
CA PHE A 179 -1.47 -24.86 9.62
C PHE A 179 -1.82 -25.75 10.83
N ASP A 180 -1.40 -25.40 12.05
CA ASP A 180 -1.82 -26.11 13.29
C ASP A 180 -3.02 -25.42 13.95
N ALA A 181 -3.89 -24.79 13.15
CA ALA A 181 -5.27 -24.63 13.57
C ALA A 181 -5.85 -26.05 13.70
N LYS A 182 -6.04 -26.51 14.94
CA LYS A 182 -6.90 -27.66 15.21
C LYS A 182 -8.20 -27.46 14.42
N PRO A 183 -8.71 -28.47 13.70
CA PRO A 183 -10.01 -28.36 13.07
C PRO A 183 -11.04 -28.10 14.17
N GLU A 184 -11.46 -26.84 14.29
CA GLU A 184 -12.69 -26.50 14.97
C GLU A 184 -13.80 -27.27 14.26
N ASN A 185 -14.57 -28.00 15.07
CA ASN A 185 -15.61 -28.92 14.63
C ASN A 185 -16.31 -28.45 13.35
N THR A 186 -16.01 -29.12 12.24
CA THR A 186 -16.83 -29.07 11.03
C THR A 186 -18.28 -29.28 11.45
N PRO A 187 -19.21 -28.32 11.24
CA PRO A 187 -20.61 -28.66 11.26
C PRO A 187 -20.82 -29.72 10.19
N GLN A 188 -21.31 -30.90 10.60
CA GLN A 188 -21.71 -31.97 9.69
C GLN A 188 -22.54 -31.37 8.56
N LYS A 189 -22.05 -31.50 7.32
CA LYS A 189 -22.84 -31.21 6.12
C LYS A 189 -24.09 -32.09 6.16
N LYS A 190 -25.23 -31.54 6.57
CA LYS A 190 -26.52 -32.07 6.14
C LYS A 190 -26.55 -31.93 4.62
N GLN A 191 -26.63 -33.06 3.93
CA GLN A 191 -26.88 -33.08 2.49
C GLN A 191 -28.25 -32.42 2.23
N ILE A 192 -28.23 -31.17 1.81
CA ILE A 192 -29.41 -30.56 1.21
C ILE A 192 -29.47 -31.11 -0.22
N LYS A 193 -30.42 -31.99 -0.50
CA LYS A 193 -30.79 -32.34 -1.87
C LYS A 193 -31.30 -31.06 -2.53
N LYS A 194 -30.57 -30.55 -3.53
CA LYS A 194 -31.08 -29.47 -4.38
C LYS A 194 -32.25 -30.02 -5.18
N THR A 195 -33.46 -29.61 -4.85
CA THR A 195 -34.60 -29.77 -5.75
C THR A 195 -34.42 -28.77 -6.89
N VAL A 196 -34.32 -29.29 -8.11
CA VAL A 196 -34.38 -28.49 -9.34
C VAL A 196 -35.76 -27.82 -9.36
N LEU A 197 -35.81 -26.48 -9.39
CA LEU A 197 -37.05 -25.72 -9.24
C LEU A 197 -37.80 -25.49 -10.55
N ILE A 198 -37.13 -25.63 -11.70
CA ILE A 198 -37.71 -25.62 -13.05
C ILE A 198 -36.81 -26.46 -13.97
N THR A 199 -37.38 -27.16 -14.94
CA THR A 199 -36.58 -27.88 -15.94
C THR A 199 -35.96 -26.89 -16.95
N GLU A 200 -34.91 -27.30 -17.67
CA GLU A 200 -34.32 -26.45 -18.71
C GLU A 200 -35.35 -26.02 -19.76
N GLU A 201 -36.27 -26.92 -20.11
CA GLU A 201 -37.36 -26.63 -21.04
C GLU A 201 -38.31 -25.53 -20.52
N GLU A 202 -38.61 -25.53 -19.22
CA GLU A 202 -39.42 -24.48 -18.59
C GLU A 202 -38.67 -23.14 -18.51
N ALA A 203 -37.35 -23.16 -18.32
CA ALA A 203 -36.52 -21.96 -18.33
C ALA A 203 -36.42 -21.34 -19.73
N ASP A 204 -36.29 -22.16 -20.77
CA ASP A 204 -36.20 -21.70 -22.16
C ASP A 204 -37.52 -21.11 -22.64
N LEU A 205 -38.66 -21.74 -22.32
CA LEU A 205 -39.99 -21.20 -22.62
C LEU A 205 -40.24 -19.86 -21.90
N PHE A 206 -39.79 -19.75 -20.65
CA PHE A 206 -39.88 -18.50 -19.89
C PHE A 206 -39.05 -17.38 -20.52
N LEU A 207 -37.81 -17.67 -20.95
CA LEU A 207 -36.94 -16.70 -21.61
C LEU A 207 -37.49 -16.26 -22.96
N LEU A 208 -37.95 -17.20 -23.79
CA LEU A 208 -38.52 -16.91 -25.12
C LEU A 208 -39.73 -15.99 -25.04
N ASN A 209 -40.63 -16.24 -24.09
CA ASN A 209 -41.84 -15.44 -23.92
C ASN A 209 -41.56 -14.11 -23.20
N THR A 210 -40.77 -14.13 -22.11
CA THR A 210 -40.66 -12.96 -21.21
C THR A 210 -39.57 -11.98 -21.62
N VAL A 211 -38.46 -12.47 -22.17
CA VAL A 211 -37.29 -11.65 -22.52
C VAL A 211 -37.24 -11.35 -24.01
N PHE A 212 -37.58 -12.35 -24.83
CA PHE A 212 -37.50 -12.23 -26.29
C PHE A 212 -38.86 -11.95 -26.95
N ASN A 213 -39.95 -12.01 -26.17
CA ASN A 213 -41.32 -11.65 -26.60
C ASN A 213 -41.77 -12.38 -27.87
N VAL A 214 -41.32 -13.62 -28.04
CA VAL A 214 -41.70 -14.47 -29.16
C VAL A 214 -42.96 -15.25 -28.78
N PRO A 215 -44.08 -15.13 -29.53
CA PRO A 215 -45.27 -15.92 -29.27
C PRO A 215 -44.99 -17.39 -29.55
N LEU A 216 -45.28 -18.24 -28.59
CA LEU A 216 -45.23 -19.69 -28.72
C LEU A 216 -46.61 -20.16 -29.22
N GLU A 217 -46.68 -20.75 -30.42
CA GLU A 217 -47.87 -21.46 -30.93
C GLU A 217 -47.91 -22.93 -30.47
#